data_AF-A0A378A171-F1
#
_entry.id   AF-A0A378A171-F1
#
_cell.length_a   1.000
_cell.length_b   1.000
_cell.length_c   1.000
_cell.angle_alpha   90.00
_cell.angle_beta   90.00
_cell.angle_gamma   90.00
#
_symmetry.space_group_name_H-M   'P 1'
#
loop_
_entity.id
_entity.type
_entity.pdbx_description
1 polymer ?
#
loop_
_entity_poly.entity_id
_entity_poly.type
_entity_poly.pdbx_seq_one_letter_code
_entity_poly.pdbx_strand_id
1 'polypeptide(L)' 'MLRSDLRLELEGAQNLREAIAYADSVHDYVSRDMMIEILADEEGHIDWLETELDLIGKIGLQNYLQSQIKVSD' A
#
# COMPACT_ATOMS: atom_id res chain seq x y z
N MET A 1 -4.10 5.17 -12.23
CA MET A 1 -3.69 5.55 -10.86
C MET A 1 -3.76 4.32 -9.99
N LEU A 2 -4.92 3.96 -9.40
CA LEU A 2 -5.04 2.84 -8.43
C LEU A 2 -4.27 1.55 -8.76
N ARG A 3 -4.40 0.98 -9.97
CA ARG A 3 -3.63 -0.24 -10.34
C ARG A 3 -2.12 -0.01 -10.48
N SER A 4 -1.72 1.18 -10.91
CA SER A 4 -0.31 1.55 -10.99
C SER A 4 0.27 1.76 -9.60
N ASP A 5 -0.50 2.37 -8.71
CA ASP A 5 -0.12 2.62 -7.32
C ASP A 5 -0.01 1.27 -6.59
N LEU A 6 -0.98 0.36 -6.75
CA LEU A 6 -0.94 -0.99 -6.17
C LEU A 6 0.30 -1.76 -6.62
N ARG A 7 0.67 -1.66 -7.91
CA ARG A 7 1.89 -2.30 -8.40
C ARG A 7 3.14 -1.72 -7.74
N LEU A 8 3.19 -0.40 -7.55
CA LEU A 8 4.30 0.26 -6.87
C LEU A 8 4.39 -0.21 -5.41
N GLU A 9 3.27 -0.27 -4.69
CA GLU A 9 3.27 -0.71 -3.28
C GLU A 9 3.67 -2.18 -3.13
N LEU A 10 3.23 -3.06 -4.03
CA LEU A 10 3.65 -4.46 -4.02
C LEU A 10 5.16 -4.62 -4.26
N GLU A 11 5.72 -3.86 -5.21
CA GLU A 11 7.16 -3.82 -5.47
C GLU A 11 7.92 -3.23 -4.25
N GLY A 12 7.39 -2.19 -3.62
CA GLY A 12 7.94 -1.56 -2.42
C GLY A 12 7.96 -2.50 -1.21
N ALA A 13 6.85 -3.17 -0.94
CA ALA A 13 6.72 -4.14 0.14
C ALA A 13 7.69 -5.32 -0.04
N GLN A 14 7.90 -5.79 -1.27
CA GLN A 14 8.91 -6.80 -1.55
C GLN A 14 10.32 -6.30 -1.20
N ASN A 15 10.69 -5.11 -1.67
CA ASN A 15 12.00 -4.52 -1.38
C ASN A 15 12.24 -4.34 0.12
N LEU A 16 11.22 -3.92 0.88
CA LEU A 16 11.29 -3.77 2.33
C LEU A 16 11.52 -5.12 3.02
N ARG A 17 10.81 -6.18 2.63
CA ARG A 17 11.05 -7.53 3.20
C ARG A 17 12.48 -8.02 2.96
N GLU A 18 13.03 -7.79 1.78
CA GLU A 18 14.42 -8.13 1.45
C GLU A 18 15.41 -7.30 2.29
N ALA A 19 15.15 -6.00 2.44
CA ALA A 19 16.00 -5.10 3.22
C ALA A 19 15.95 -5.39 4.73
N ILE A 20 14.79 -5.73 5.27
CA ILE A 20 14.62 -6.19 6.67
C ILE A 20 15.46 -7.44 6.92
N ALA A 21 15.38 -8.43 6.01
CA ALA A 21 16.16 -9.67 6.12
C ALA A 21 17.67 -9.38 6.09
N TYR A 22 18.11 -8.46 5.23
CA TYR A 22 19.51 -8.03 5.18
C TYR A 22 19.94 -7.33 6.47
N ALA A 23 19.16 -6.37 6.97
CA ALA A 23 19.44 -5.65 8.21
C ALA A 23 19.56 -6.60 9.41
N ASP A 24 18.67 -7.59 9.50
CA ASP A 24 18.75 -8.63 10.54
C ASP A 24 20.03 -9.48 10.43
N SER A 25 20.45 -9.84 9.21
CA SER A 25 21.67 -10.63 8.96
C SER A 25 22.97 -9.95 9.38
N VAL A 26 22.99 -8.60 9.41
CA VAL A 26 24.13 -7.79 9.84
C VAL A 26 23.94 -7.19 11.25
N HIS A 27 22.86 -7.60 11.94
CA HIS A 27 22.48 -7.11 13.26
C HIS A 27 22.23 -5.58 13.33
N ASP A 28 21.79 -4.97 12.22
CA ASP A 28 21.33 -3.58 12.18
C ASP A 28 19.85 -3.49 12.57
N TYR A 29 19.60 -3.55 13.87
CA TYR A 29 18.24 -3.59 14.40
C TYR A 29 17.49 -2.26 14.30
N VAL A 30 18.19 -1.13 14.29
CA VAL A 30 17.53 0.19 14.20
C VAL A 30 16.97 0.40 12.79
N SER A 31 17.75 0.08 11.74
CA SER A 31 17.24 0.14 10.37
C SER A 31 16.15 -0.90 10.14
N ARG A 32 16.32 -2.13 10.68
CA ARG A 32 15.31 -3.19 10.58
C ARG A 32 13.96 -2.72 11.13
N ASP A 33 13.94 -2.21 12.36
CA ASP A 33 12.69 -1.81 13.02
C ASP A 33 12.04 -0.63 12.28
N MET A 34 12.83 0.34 11.79
CA MET A 34 12.32 1.41 10.93
C MET A 34 11.66 0.88 9.65
N MET A 35 12.27 -0.11 8.97
CA MET A 35 11.70 -0.70 7.76
C MET A 35 10.47 -1.56 8.04
N ILE A 36 10.35 -2.17 9.22
CA ILE A 36 9.15 -2.89 9.65
C ILE A 36 7.96 -1.94 9.77
N GLU A 37 8.15 -0.76 10.40
CA GLU A 37 7.09 0.25 10.50
C GLU A 37 6.65 0.73 9.12
N ILE A 38 7.60 1.03 8.23
CA ILE A 38 7.28 1.42 6.84
C ILE A 38 6.53 0.29 6.11
N LEU A 39 6.95 -0.96 6.27
CA LEU A 39 6.28 -2.11 5.65
C LEU A 39 4.82 -2.23 6.12
N ALA A 40 4.56 -1.96 7.41
CA ALA A 40 3.19 -1.98 7.94
C ALA A 40 2.32 -0.89 7.30
N ASP A 41 2.88 0.31 7.09
CA ASP A 41 2.19 1.39 6.36
C ASP A 41 1.89 1.00 4.91
N GLU A 42 2.85 0.39 4.19
CA GLU A 42 2.63 -0.07 2.82
C GLU A 42 1.60 -1.21 2.73
N GLU A 43 1.57 -2.12 3.69
CA GLU A 43 0.52 -3.14 3.78
C GLU A 43 -0.87 -2.51 3.97
N GLY A 44 -0.96 -1.42 4.75
CA GLY A 44 -2.18 -0.62 4.87
C GLY A 44 -2.57 0.08 3.57
N HIS A 45 -1.61 0.62 2.82
CA HIS A 45 -1.87 1.19 1.50
C HIS A 45 -2.34 0.14 0.48
N ILE A 46 -1.74 -1.05 0.49
CA ILE A 46 -2.14 -2.18 -0.36
C ILE A 46 -3.60 -2.57 -0.06
N ASP A 47 -3.96 -2.77 1.21
CA ASP A 47 -5.33 -3.12 1.60
C ASP A 47 -6.36 -2.08 1.14
N TRP A 48 -6.02 -0.79 1.30
CA TRP A 48 -6.87 0.28 0.82
C TRP A 48 -7.03 0.23 -0.71
N LEU A 49 -5.93 0.10 -1.47
CA LEU A 49 -5.97 0.06 -2.94
C LEU A 49 -6.77 -1.15 -3.46
N GLU A 50 -6.60 -2.32 -2.85
CA GLU A 50 -7.38 -3.52 -3.18
C GLU A 50 -8.86 -3.32 -2.89
N THR A 51 -9.20 -2.72 -1.76
CA THR A 51 -10.58 -2.36 -1.39
C THR A 51 -11.21 -1.42 -2.41
N GLU A 52 -10.53 -0.35 -2.82
CA GLU A 52 -11.05 0.60 -3.81
C GLU A 52 -11.24 -0.05 -5.18
N LEU A 53 -10.34 -0.94 -5.60
CA LEU A 53 -10.46 -1.69 -6.84
C LEU A 53 -11.62 -2.69 -6.81
N ASP A 54 -11.84 -3.37 -5.67
CA ASP A 54 -12.97 -4.26 -5.46
C ASP A 54 -14.31 -3.49 -5.45
N LEU A 55 -14.35 -2.30 -4.82
CA LEU A 55 -15.50 -1.41 -4.88
C LEU A 55 -15.85 -1.05 -6.32
N ILE A 56 -14.87 -0.65 -7.15
CA ILE A 56 -15.08 -0.39 -8.58
C ILE A 56 -15.70 -1.62 -9.28
N GLY A 57 -15.24 -2.82 -8.95
CA GLY A 57 -15.79 -4.07 -9.48
C GLY A 57 -17.25 -4.32 -9.08
N LYS A 58 -17.62 -3.97 -7.84
CA LYS A 58 -18.96 -4.19 -7.28
C LYS A 58 -20.00 -3.17 -7.72
N ILE A 59 -19.65 -1.88 -7.70
CA ILE A 59 -20.61 -0.79 -7.93
C ILE A 59 -20.47 -0.14 -9.31
N GLY A 60 -19.42 -0.49 -10.05
CA GLY A 60 -19.11 0.11 -11.34
C GLY A 60 -18.38 1.45 -11.20
N LEU A 61 -17.57 1.77 -12.23
CA LEU A 61 -16.69 2.94 -12.22
C LEU A 61 -17.44 4.26 -12.02
N GLN A 62 -18.63 4.42 -12.62
CA GLN A 62 -19.40 5.67 -12.54
C GLN A 62 -19.86 5.97 -11.11
N ASN A 63 -20.41 4.95 -10.42
CA ASN A 63 -20.88 5.11 -9.04
C ASN A 63 -19.71 5.32 -8.06
N TYR A 64 -18.59 4.63 -8.30
CA TYR A 64 -17.37 4.85 -7.54
C TYR A 64 -16.84 6.29 -7.69
N LEU A 65 -16.73 6.80 -8.92
CA LEU A 65 -16.27 8.19 -9.13
C LEU A 65 -17.24 9.20 -8.51
N GLN A 66 -18.54 8.95 -8.55
CA GLN A 66 -19.53 9.80 -7.90
C GLN A 66 -19.34 9.84 -6.37
N SER A 67 -19.03 8.71 -5.72
CA SER A 67 -18.82 8.67 -4.26
C SER A 67 -17.56 9.38 -3.80
N GLN A 68 -16.60 9.63 -4.70
CA GLN A 68 -15.35 10.35 -4.40
C GLN A 68 -15.50 11.88 -4.54
N ILE A 69 -16.62 12.38 -5.06
CA ILE A 69 -16.87 13.82 -5.17
C ILE A 69 -17.12 14.39 -3.76
N LYS A 70 -16.23 15.28 -3.32
CA LYS A 70 -16.43 16.06 -2.10
C LYS A 70 -17.24 17.32 -2.42
N VAL A 71 -18.39 17.48 -1.79
CA VAL A 71 -19.11 18.76 -1.80
C VAL A 71 -18.56 19.56 -0.62
N SER A 72 -17.93 20.69 -0.92
CA SER A 72 -17.57 21.70 0.07
C SER A 72 -18.80 22.57 0.35
N ASP A 73 -19.20 22.66 1.62
CA ASP A 73 -20.19 23.63 2.10
C ASP A 73 -19.67 25.08 2.02
#